data_AF-A0A0U1S886-F1
#
_entry.id   AF-A0A0U1S886-F1
#
_cell.length_a   1.000
_cell.length_b   1.000
_cell.length_c   1.000
_cell.angle_alpha   90.00
_cell.angle_beta   90.00
_cell.angle_gamma   90.00
#
_symmetry.space_group_name_H-M   'P 1'
#
loop_
_entity.id
_entity.type
_entity.pdbx_description
1 polymer ?
#
loop_
_entity_poly.entity_id
_entity_poly.type
_entity_poly.pdbx_seq_one_letter_code
_entity_poly.pdbx_strand_id
1 'polypeptide(L)'
;MKSLLFLFILSPFWCCCRAKIYDKCELARDLINKFGFDRGTIGDWICLVKYESSFDTGVRGGPNSDGSYDHGLFQINDRYWCAPPGPNNECGVTCDALRSDDITEAVKCVKKIFRIHNFEAWVAWKNRCRNTDVSQYVKDCNL
;
A
#
# COMPACT_ATOMS: atom_id res chain seq x y z
N MET A 1 -40.11 29.59 26.17
CA MET A 1 -39.21 28.41 26.12
C MET A 1 -38.63 28.37 24.72
N LYS A 2 -37.32 28.63 24.57
CA LYS A 2 -36.65 28.70 23.26
C LYS A 2 -36.30 27.27 22.83
N SER A 3 -36.98 26.73 21.83
CA SER A 3 -36.64 25.42 21.27
C SER A 3 -35.43 25.58 20.34
N LEU A 4 -34.28 25.08 20.76
CA LEU A 4 -33.07 24.99 19.94
C LEU A 4 -33.17 23.72 19.09
N LEU A 5 -33.53 23.88 17.82
CA LEU A 5 -33.43 22.83 16.80
C LEU A 5 -31.96 22.63 16.44
N PHE A 6 -31.32 21.60 17.02
CA PHE A 6 -30.04 21.10 16.55
C PHE A 6 -30.26 20.22 15.31
N LEU A 7 -30.09 20.82 14.13
CA LEU A 7 -29.94 20.07 12.88
C LEU A 7 -28.54 19.45 12.84
N PHE A 8 -28.43 18.19 13.27
CA PHE A 8 -27.26 17.37 13.03
C PHE A 8 -27.12 17.13 11.53
N ILE A 9 -26.19 17.83 10.88
CA ILE A 9 -25.75 17.51 9.53
C ILE A 9 -24.97 16.21 9.61
N LEU A 10 -25.65 15.09 9.38
CA LEU A 10 -25.00 13.81 9.07
C LEU A 10 -24.37 13.96 7.68
N SER A 11 -23.14 14.49 7.63
CA SER A 11 -22.31 14.37 6.44
C SER A 11 -21.95 12.90 6.29
N PRO A 12 -22.44 12.18 5.25
CA PRO A 12 -21.93 10.86 4.97
C PRO A 12 -20.50 11.07 4.47
N PHE A 13 -19.53 10.90 5.36
CA PHE A 13 -18.13 10.72 4.98
C PHE A 13 -18.03 9.35 4.32
N TRP A 14 -18.63 9.24 3.13
CA TRP A 14 -18.38 8.15 2.21
C TRP A 14 -16.94 8.35 1.75
N CYS A 15 -16.00 7.79 2.50
CA CYS A 15 -14.71 7.44 1.96
C CYS A 15 -15.01 6.40 0.88
N CYS A 16 -15.16 6.85 -0.35
CA CYS A 16 -15.28 5.97 -1.49
C CYS A 16 -13.93 5.24 -1.56
N CYS A 17 -13.89 3.98 -1.12
CA CYS A 17 -12.80 3.04 -1.44
C CYS A 17 -12.87 2.77 -2.94
N ARG A 18 -12.52 3.80 -3.72
CA ARG A 18 -12.23 3.66 -5.12
C ARG A 18 -10.83 3.05 -5.18
N ALA A 19 -10.66 2.12 -6.11
CA ALA A 19 -9.40 1.47 -6.42
C ALA A 19 -8.87 2.03 -7.74
N LYS A 20 -7.54 2.14 -7.84
CA LYS A 20 -6.83 2.80 -8.93
C LYS A 20 -5.69 1.89 -9.35
N ILE A 21 -5.49 1.82 -10.66
CA ILE A 21 -4.27 1.27 -11.24
C ILE A 21 -3.34 2.45 -11.53
N TYR A 22 -2.18 2.47 -10.89
CA TYR A 22 -1.17 3.50 -11.11
C TYR A 22 -0.46 3.32 -12.45
N ASP A 23 -0.14 4.43 -13.11
CA ASP A 23 0.97 4.42 -14.06
C ASP A 23 2.30 4.23 -13.29
N LYS A 24 3.22 3.47 -13.87
CA LYS A 24 4.51 3.12 -13.26
C LYS A 24 5.33 4.37 -12.89
N CYS A 25 5.45 5.33 -13.80
CA CYS A 25 6.26 6.52 -13.57
C CYS A 25 5.51 7.55 -12.72
N GLU A 26 4.18 7.59 -12.80
CA GLU A 26 3.36 8.32 -11.83
C GLU A 26 3.62 7.84 -10.40
N LEU A 27 3.52 6.53 -10.14
CA LEU A 27 3.79 5.98 -8.82
C LEU A 27 5.21 6.28 -8.35
N ALA A 28 6.21 6.10 -9.21
CA ALA A 28 7.60 6.37 -8.86
C ALA A 28 7.81 7.83 -8.40
N ARG A 29 7.21 8.80 -9.10
CA ARG A 29 7.26 10.21 -8.72
C ARG A 29 6.51 10.47 -7.42
N ASP A 30 5.36 9.86 -7.21
CA ASP A 30 4.58 10.02 -5.98
C ASP A 30 5.33 9.48 -4.77
N LEU A 31 5.92 8.28 -4.87
CA LEU A 31 6.72 7.70 -3.81
C LEU A 31 7.90 8.60 -3.42
N ILE A 32 8.60 9.19 -4.38
CA ILE A 32 9.71 10.10 -4.09
C ILE A 32 9.19 11.44 -3.55
N ASN A 33 8.35 12.13 -4.31
CA ASN A 33 8.06 13.55 -4.09
C ASN A 33 6.99 13.79 -3.03
N LYS A 34 5.98 12.91 -2.93
CA LYS A 34 4.89 13.04 -1.94
C LYS A 34 5.21 12.28 -0.67
N PHE A 35 5.82 11.10 -0.82
CA PHE A 35 6.01 10.19 0.29
C PHE A 35 7.46 10.11 0.79
N GLY A 36 8.44 10.74 0.12
CA GLY A 36 9.81 10.81 0.62
C GLY A 36 10.51 9.45 0.68
N PHE A 37 10.28 8.58 -0.30
CA PHE A 37 11.08 7.38 -0.50
C PHE A 37 12.46 7.75 -1.06
N ASP A 38 13.47 6.98 -0.68
CA ASP A 38 14.82 7.18 -1.21
C ASP A 38 14.88 6.82 -2.70
N ARG A 39 15.42 7.75 -3.49
CA ARG A 39 15.66 7.59 -4.93
C ARG A 39 16.53 6.38 -5.22
N GLY A 40 17.49 6.05 -4.34
CA GLY A 40 18.34 4.87 -4.49
C GLY A 40 17.58 3.54 -4.49
N THR A 41 16.41 3.50 -3.85
CA THR A 41 15.58 2.27 -3.70
C THR A 41 14.35 2.26 -4.59
N ILE A 42 14.11 3.30 -5.39
CA ILE A 42 12.83 3.43 -6.12
C ILE A 42 12.63 2.30 -7.14
N GLY A 43 13.71 1.82 -7.75
CA GLY A 43 13.67 0.67 -8.67
C GLY A 43 13.13 -0.59 -7.99
N ASP A 44 13.57 -0.85 -6.75
CA ASP A 44 13.08 -1.98 -5.94
C ASP A 44 11.59 -1.85 -5.61
N TRP A 45 11.14 -0.66 -5.21
CA TRP A 45 9.72 -0.43 -4.89
C TRP A 45 8.81 -0.61 -6.11
N ILE A 46 9.22 -0.11 -7.28
CA ILE A 46 8.47 -0.28 -8.52
C ILE A 46 8.50 -1.74 -9.00
N CYS A 47 9.63 -2.43 -8.83
CA CYS A 47 9.70 -3.87 -9.10
C CYS A 47 8.76 -4.67 -8.18
N LEU A 48 8.79 -4.40 -6.87
CA LEU A 48 7.94 -5.02 -5.86
C LEU A 48 6.46 -4.85 -6.24
N VAL A 49 6.00 -3.60 -6.43
CA VAL A 49 4.59 -3.31 -6.74
C VAL A 49 4.15 -3.98 -8.05
N LYS A 50 5.03 -4.03 -9.07
CA LYS A 50 4.72 -4.73 -10.33
C LYS A 50 4.36 -6.20 -10.10
N TYR A 51 5.13 -6.91 -9.29
CA TYR A 51 4.93 -8.35 -9.09
C TYR A 51 3.95 -8.71 -7.97
N GLU A 52 3.73 -7.80 -7.02
CA GLU A 52 2.77 -8.00 -5.93
C GLU A 52 1.33 -7.66 -6.36
N SER A 53 1.12 -6.52 -7.04
CA SER A 53 -0.24 -6.00 -7.28
C SER A 53 -0.49 -5.54 -8.72
N SER A 54 0.51 -5.59 -9.60
CA SER A 54 0.41 -4.99 -10.95
C SER A 54 -0.05 -3.53 -10.92
N PHE A 55 0.42 -2.77 -9.92
CA PHE A 55 0.11 -1.35 -9.70
C PHE A 55 -1.34 -1.04 -9.29
N ASP A 56 -2.16 -2.05 -9.01
CA ASP A 56 -3.55 -1.88 -8.60
C ASP A 56 -3.66 -1.74 -7.07
N THR A 57 -4.20 -0.61 -6.60
CA THR A 57 -4.40 -0.35 -5.18
C THR A 57 -5.52 -1.20 -4.56
N GLY A 58 -6.46 -1.73 -5.35
CA GLY A 58 -7.63 -2.45 -4.85
C GLY A 58 -7.43 -3.94 -4.58
N VAL A 59 -6.26 -4.48 -4.93
CA VAL A 59 -6.02 -5.94 -4.95
C VAL A 59 -6.11 -6.54 -3.55
N ARG A 60 -6.80 -7.67 -3.44
CA ARG A 60 -6.77 -8.56 -2.28
C ARG A 60 -6.16 -9.89 -2.72
N GLY A 61 -4.90 -10.12 -2.36
CA GLY A 61 -4.17 -11.33 -2.68
C GLY A 61 -4.44 -12.46 -1.69
N GLY A 62 -4.31 -13.69 -2.17
CA GLY A 62 -4.52 -14.91 -1.39
C GLY A 62 -5.84 -15.64 -1.71
N PRO A 63 -6.30 -16.51 -0.79
CA PRO A 63 -5.69 -16.78 0.51
C PRO A 63 -4.27 -17.35 0.38
N ASN A 64 -3.41 -16.96 1.31
CA ASN A 64 -2.12 -17.59 1.51
C ASN A 64 -2.30 -19.00 2.11
N SER A 65 -1.23 -19.79 2.18
CA SER A 65 -1.27 -21.15 2.70
C SER A 65 -1.72 -21.24 4.18
N ASP A 66 -1.56 -20.17 4.95
CA ASP A 66 -2.03 -20.05 6.33
C ASP A 66 -3.42 -19.39 6.46
N GLY A 67 -4.10 -19.13 5.34
CA GLY A 67 -5.44 -18.54 5.30
C GLY A 67 -5.47 -17.01 5.42
N SER A 68 -4.33 -16.35 5.61
CA SER A 68 -4.23 -14.89 5.59
C SER A 68 -4.41 -14.32 4.18
N TYR A 69 -4.69 -13.02 4.10
CA TYR A 69 -4.78 -12.29 2.83
C TYR A 69 -3.85 -11.08 2.83
N ASP A 70 -3.42 -10.70 1.63
CA ASP A 70 -2.55 -9.56 1.40
C ASP A 70 -3.34 -8.42 0.75
N HIS A 71 -3.06 -7.19 1.18
CA HIS A 71 -3.93 -6.05 0.88
C HIS A 71 -3.18 -4.93 0.14
N GLY A 72 -3.77 -4.55 -0.99
CA GLY A 72 -3.50 -3.34 -1.75
C GLY A 72 -2.17 -3.32 -2.48
N LEU A 73 -1.70 -2.10 -2.76
CA LEU A 73 -0.58 -1.84 -3.68
C LEU A 73 0.70 -2.60 -3.29
N PHE A 74 0.97 -2.74 -1.99
CA PHE A 74 2.16 -3.38 -1.44
C PHE A 74 1.89 -4.77 -0.86
N GLN A 75 0.69 -5.34 -1.08
CA GLN A 75 0.30 -6.67 -0.59
C GLN A 75 0.67 -6.87 0.90
N ILE A 76 0.13 -5.98 1.75
CA ILE A 76 0.38 -6.00 3.20
C ILE A 76 -0.50 -7.06 3.85
N ASN A 77 0.12 -8.01 4.55
CA ASN A 77 -0.55 -9.19 5.09
C ASN A 77 -1.40 -8.90 6.34
N ASP A 78 -2.66 -9.37 6.35
CA ASP A 78 -3.60 -9.18 7.46
C ASP A 78 -3.34 -10.06 8.69
N ARG A 79 -2.45 -11.05 8.62
CA ARG A 79 -2.09 -11.82 9.80
C ARG A 79 -1.37 -10.98 10.85
N TYR A 80 -0.65 -9.93 10.43
CA TYR A 80 0.24 -9.15 11.28
C TYR A 80 -0.06 -7.65 11.28
N TRP A 81 -0.32 -7.08 10.10
CA TRP A 81 -0.14 -5.64 9.91
C TRP A 81 -1.42 -4.82 9.96
N CYS A 82 -2.59 -5.39 9.62
CA CYS A 82 -3.87 -4.69 9.57
C CYS A 82 -5.01 -5.53 10.15
N ALA A 83 -6.02 -4.85 10.71
CA ALA A 83 -7.27 -5.48 11.15
C ALA A 83 -8.44 -4.48 11.17
N PRO A 84 -9.69 -4.94 10.99
CA PRO A 84 -10.11 -6.30 10.61
C PRO A 84 -9.79 -6.63 9.13
N PRO A 85 -9.80 -7.92 8.69
CA PRO A 85 -10.20 -9.12 9.44
C PRO A 85 -9.07 -9.81 10.22
N GLY A 86 -7.85 -9.29 10.11
CA GLY A 86 -6.66 -9.82 10.76
C GLY A 86 -6.77 -9.97 12.28
N PRO A 87 -6.06 -10.96 12.88
CA PRO A 87 -5.99 -11.09 14.34
C PRO A 87 -5.07 -10.06 15.01
N ASN A 88 -4.17 -9.41 14.24
CA ASN A 88 -3.21 -8.44 14.74
C ASN A 88 -3.26 -7.15 13.88
N ASN A 89 -2.82 -6.02 14.45
CA ASN A 89 -2.85 -4.75 13.75
C ASN A 89 -1.65 -3.87 14.10
N GLU A 90 -0.46 -4.31 13.67
CA GLU A 90 0.77 -3.59 13.94
C GLU A 90 0.83 -2.19 13.30
N CYS A 91 0.08 -1.92 12.25
CA CYS A 91 0.03 -0.60 11.62
C CYS A 91 -1.10 0.30 12.14
N GLY A 92 -1.99 -0.21 13.00
CA GLY A 92 -3.14 0.55 13.53
C GLY A 92 -4.14 0.97 12.45
N VAL A 93 -4.30 0.17 11.39
CA VAL A 93 -5.07 0.48 10.19
C VAL A 93 -6.04 -0.65 9.83
N THR A 94 -7.18 -0.33 9.21
CA THR A 94 -8.08 -1.34 8.65
C THR A 94 -7.50 -1.91 7.36
N CYS A 95 -7.70 -3.20 7.10
CA CYS A 95 -7.19 -3.80 5.86
C CYS A 95 -7.86 -3.19 4.61
N ASP A 96 -9.09 -2.71 4.74
CA ASP A 96 -9.80 -2.01 3.68
C ASP A 96 -9.16 -0.66 3.33
N ALA A 97 -8.64 0.08 4.32
CA ALA A 97 -7.95 1.35 4.07
C ALA A 97 -6.63 1.15 3.29
N LEU A 98 -6.03 -0.04 3.36
CA LEU A 98 -4.86 -0.37 2.56
C LEU A 98 -5.20 -0.61 1.08
N ARG A 99 -6.48 -0.79 0.75
CA ARG A 99 -6.99 -1.02 -0.62
C ARG A 99 -7.64 0.21 -1.26
N SER A 100 -7.28 1.40 -0.77
CA SER A 100 -7.80 2.70 -1.21
C SER A 100 -6.94 3.32 -2.32
N ASP A 101 -7.53 4.18 -3.15
CA ASP A 101 -6.82 5.10 -4.05
C ASP A 101 -5.81 5.99 -3.33
N ASP A 102 -6.14 6.44 -2.13
CA ASP A 102 -5.21 7.16 -1.27
C ASP A 102 -4.29 6.17 -0.56
N ILE A 103 -3.07 6.05 -1.08
CA ILE A 103 -2.06 5.11 -0.55
C ILE A 103 -1.35 5.62 0.71
N THR A 104 -1.77 6.73 1.32
CA THR A 104 -1.11 7.32 2.49
C THR A 104 -0.96 6.33 3.65
N GLU A 105 -2.02 5.59 3.99
CA GLU A 105 -1.97 4.60 5.08
C GLU A 105 -1.13 3.38 4.69
N ALA A 106 -1.22 2.93 3.43
CA ALA A 106 -0.38 1.85 2.91
C ALA A 106 1.11 2.21 2.96
N VAL A 107 1.47 3.44 2.58
CA VAL A 107 2.83 3.95 2.64
C VAL A 107 3.35 4.03 4.09
N LYS A 108 2.55 4.52 5.04
CA LYS A 108 2.96 4.56 6.46
C LYS A 108 3.29 3.16 6.96
N CYS A 109 2.42 2.19 6.65
CA CYS A 109 2.61 0.81 7.06
C CYS A 109 3.82 0.17 6.38
N VAL A 110 3.99 0.32 5.06
CA VAL A 110 5.12 -0.26 4.32
C VAL A 110 6.47 0.26 4.80
N LYS A 111 6.55 1.55 5.19
CA LYS A 111 7.76 2.12 5.80
C LYS A 111 8.05 1.53 7.19
N LYS A 112 7.03 1.17 7.96
CA LYS A 112 7.23 0.43 9.22
C LYS A 112 7.80 -0.96 8.92
N ILE A 113 7.19 -1.71 8.00
CA ILE A 113 7.63 -3.06 7.61
C ILE A 113 9.08 -3.01 7.10
N PHE A 114 9.40 -2.08 6.20
CA PHE A 114 10.74 -1.90 5.63
C PHE A 114 11.81 -1.62 6.68
N ARG A 115 11.50 -0.84 7.73
CA ARG A 115 12.46 -0.59 8.83
C ARG A 115 12.75 -1.85 9.65
N ILE A 116 11.82 -2.79 9.72
CA ILE A 116 11.95 -4.02 10.52
C ILE A 116 12.60 -5.14 9.69
N HIS A 117 12.14 -5.31 8.45
CA HIS A 117 12.46 -6.48 7.63
C HIS A 117 13.19 -6.15 6.33
N ASN A 118 13.34 -4.86 5.99
CA ASN A 118 13.76 -4.42 4.65
C ASN A 118 12.82 -5.05 3.58
N PHE A 119 13.27 -5.22 2.34
CA PHE A 119 12.49 -5.87 1.29
C PHE A 119 12.28 -7.39 1.48
N GLU A 120 12.97 -8.02 2.43
CA GLU A 120 12.88 -9.47 2.66
C GLU A 120 11.50 -9.92 3.20
N ALA A 121 10.65 -8.97 3.62
CA ALA A 121 9.25 -9.22 3.95
C ALA A 121 8.41 -9.70 2.75
N TRP A 122 8.79 -9.36 1.51
CA TRP A 122 8.00 -9.64 0.31
C TRP A 122 8.56 -10.81 -0.50
N VAL A 123 7.77 -11.88 -0.63
CA VAL A 123 8.18 -13.07 -1.37
C VAL A 123 8.32 -12.77 -2.87
N ALA A 124 7.44 -11.95 -3.46
CA ALA A 124 7.56 -11.61 -4.87
C ALA A 124 8.85 -10.82 -5.14
N TRP A 125 9.19 -9.85 -4.29
CA TRP A 125 10.44 -9.10 -4.43
C TRP A 125 11.68 -10.01 -4.30
N LYS A 126 11.71 -10.91 -3.31
CA LYS A 126 12.82 -11.88 -3.13
C LYS A 126 13.06 -12.73 -4.37
N ASN A 127 12.00 -13.12 -5.06
CA ASN A 127 12.06 -14.04 -6.20
C ASN A 127 12.23 -13.33 -7.55
N ARG A 128 11.83 -12.06 -7.66
CA ARG A 128 11.73 -11.35 -8.95
C ARG A 128 12.59 -10.09 -9.07
N CYS A 129 13.02 -9.52 -7.95
CA CYS A 129 13.69 -8.22 -7.92
C CYS A 129 15.09 -8.30 -7.30
N ARG A 130 15.25 -9.10 -6.25
CA ARG A 130 16.52 -9.25 -5.54
C ARG A 130 17.65 -9.69 -6.48
N ASN A 131 18.81 -9.04 -6.38
CA ASN A 131 20.00 -9.29 -7.20
C ASN A 131 19.77 -9.15 -8.72
N THR A 132 18.78 -8.35 -9.11
CA THR A 132 18.56 -7.96 -10.51
C THR A 132 18.90 -6.48 -10.70
N ASP A 133 19.07 -6.05 -11.95
CA ASP A 133 19.15 -4.62 -12.25
C ASP A 133 17.75 -3.99 -12.10
N VAL A 134 17.47 -3.44 -10.93
CA VAL A 134 16.18 -2.78 -10.64
C VAL A 134 16.07 -1.38 -11.24
N SER A 135 17.17 -0.80 -11.73
CA SER A 135 17.13 0.52 -12.40
C SER A 135 16.29 0.47 -13.68
N GLN A 136 16.20 -0.71 -14.32
CA GLN A 136 15.41 -0.90 -15.53
C GLN A 136 13.92 -0.60 -15.36
N TYR A 137 13.39 -0.69 -14.13
CA TYR A 137 11.98 -0.41 -13.85
C TYR A 137 11.65 1.08 -13.90
N VAL A 138 12.67 1.94 -13.79
CA VAL A 138 12.49 3.40 -13.76
C VAL A 138 13.36 4.13 -14.79
N LYS A 139 14.08 3.42 -15.66
CA LYS A 139 15.00 4.00 -16.65
C LYS A 139 14.34 4.99 -17.63
N ASP A 140 13.07 4.80 -17.90
CA ASP A 140 12.21 5.61 -18.77
C ASP A 140 11.37 6.61 -17.97
N CYS A 141 11.48 6.60 -16.64
CA CYS A 141 10.88 7.59 -15.78
C CYS A 141 11.87 8.75 -15.60
N ASN A 142 11.49 9.94 -16.06
CA ASN A 142 12.20 11.18 -15.73
C ASN A 142 11.94 11.53 -14.25
N LEU A 143 12.77 10.99 -13.35
CA LEU A 143 12.62 11.06 -11.89
C LEU A 143 13.53 12.10 -11.26
#